data_AF-A0A959NQ73-F1
#
_entry.id   AF-A0A959NQ73-F1
#
_cell.length_a   1.000
_cell.length_b   1.000
_cell.length_c   1.000
_cell.angle_alpha   90.00
_cell.angle_beta   90.00
_cell.angle_gamma   90.00
#
_symmetry.space_group_name_H-M   'P 1'
#
loop_
_entity.id
_entity.type
_entity.pdbx_description
1 polymer ?
#
loop_
_entity_poly.entity_id
_entity_poly.type
_entity_poly.pdbx_seq_one_letter_code
_entity_poly.pdbx_strand_id
1 'polypeptide(L)'
;GISGITLGMVDGGILDGVVISNIRIDGAQVPIFLRLGNRGRTIKEGIEKPNTGIFRNVSISDIVATNTGDFGCSITGIPNHPIENISLSNISINFNGGINQSIGMDVPELEDHYPESTMFEILPSYGFFIRHVEGLTLNNIRLALDKSDNRYAFILEDINKVQLKNLSIDNNNSEKGAVYLNNIRNAEIEKPIIYDGNRKYFEYSNPNDSLLIKD
;
A
#
# COMPACT_ATOMS: atom_id res chain seq x y z
N GLY A 1 -2.68 8.92 16.69
CA GLY A 1 -2.78 7.46 16.93
C GLY A 1 -1.84 6.74 15.98
N ILE A 2 -1.59 5.43 16.16
CA ILE A 2 -0.68 4.72 15.24
C ILE A 2 -1.31 4.60 13.85
N SER A 3 -2.52 4.02 13.74
CA SER A 3 -3.23 3.86 12.46
C SER A 3 -4.53 4.66 12.40
N GLY A 4 -4.90 5.11 11.20
CA GLY A 4 -6.21 5.70 10.90
C GLY A 4 -7.27 4.64 10.57
N ILE A 5 -7.03 3.86 9.51
CA ILE A 5 -7.85 2.72 9.10
C ILE A 5 -6.99 1.46 9.15
N THR A 6 -7.39 0.49 9.98
CA THR A 6 -6.76 -0.82 10.06
C THR A 6 -7.78 -1.92 9.78
N LEU A 7 -7.49 -2.75 8.78
CA LEU A 7 -8.16 -4.03 8.57
C LEU A 7 -7.10 -5.14 8.62
N GLY A 8 -7.25 -6.07 9.54
CA GLY A 8 -6.30 -7.16 9.74
C GLY A 8 -7.01 -8.51 9.81
N MET A 9 -6.62 -9.43 8.94
CA MET A 9 -7.04 -10.83 9.00
C MET A 9 -5.80 -11.71 9.16
N VAL A 10 -5.50 -12.14 10.38
CA VAL A 10 -4.25 -12.87 10.68
C VAL A 10 -4.42 -14.21 11.38
N ASP A 11 -5.65 -14.55 11.78
CA ASP A 11 -5.94 -15.76 12.57
C ASP A 11 -6.87 -16.75 11.86
N GLY A 12 -6.90 -16.73 10.52
CA GLY A 12 -7.62 -17.74 9.73
C GLY A 12 -9.11 -17.50 9.51
N GLY A 13 -9.61 -16.30 9.77
CA GLY A 13 -10.99 -15.91 9.49
C GLY A 13 -11.22 -15.44 8.04
N ILE A 14 -12.41 -14.90 7.79
CA ILE A 14 -12.81 -14.33 6.50
C ILE A 14 -13.14 -12.85 6.70
N LEU A 15 -12.47 -11.98 5.95
CA LEU A 15 -12.81 -10.57 5.78
C LEU A 15 -13.26 -10.40 4.33
N ASP A 16 -14.55 -10.14 4.13
CA ASP A 16 -15.18 -10.08 2.81
C ASP A 16 -16.27 -8.99 2.80
N GLY A 17 -16.23 -8.08 1.83
CA GLY A 17 -17.30 -7.12 1.58
C GLY A 17 -17.28 -5.90 2.50
N VAL A 18 -16.11 -5.34 2.78
CA VAL A 18 -15.97 -4.16 3.65
C VAL A 18 -15.97 -2.88 2.82
N VAL A 19 -16.80 -1.91 3.21
CA VAL A 19 -16.86 -0.57 2.60
C VAL A 19 -16.59 0.48 3.65
N ILE A 20 -15.62 1.37 3.37
CA ILE A 20 -15.27 2.51 4.23
C ILE A 20 -15.31 3.76 3.37
N SER A 21 -16.04 4.79 3.79
CA SER A 21 -16.09 6.04 3.04
C SER A 21 -16.28 7.27 3.92
N ASN A 22 -15.94 8.45 3.37
CA ASN A 22 -16.21 9.76 3.97
C ASN A 22 -15.52 9.97 5.33
N ILE A 23 -14.23 9.66 5.40
CA ILE A 23 -13.44 9.77 6.63
C ILE A 23 -12.38 10.86 6.52
N ARG A 24 -12.29 11.68 7.58
CA ARG A 24 -11.14 12.56 7.82
C ARG A 24 -10.22 11.94 8.87
N ILE A 25 -8.94 11.82 8.55
CA ILE A 25 -7.90 11.31 9.44
C ILE A 25 -6.96 12.48 9.77
N ASP A 26 -6.62 12.65 11.05
CA ASP A 26 -5.70 13.70 11.50
C ASP A 26 -4.71 13.13 12.53
N GLY A 27 -3.41 13.25 12.28
CA GLY A 27 -2.36 12.84 13.23
C GLY A 27 -2.10 11.32 13.32
N ALA A 28 -2.51 10.53 12.33
CA ALA A 28 -2.19 9.10 12.27
C ALA A 28 -0.79 8.88 11.69
N GLN A 29 0.00 7.99 12.30
CA GLN A 29 1.32 7.63 11.75
C GLN A 29 1.19 6.84 10.44
N VAL A 30 0.19 5.95 10.37
CA VAL A 30 -0.14 5.10 9.22
C VAL A 30 -1.60 5.35 8.84
N PRO A 31 -1.91 6.10 7.77
CA PRO A 31 -3.30 6.42 7.45
C PRO A 31 -4.15 5.19 7.09
N ILE A 32 -3.61 4.27 6.28
CA ILE A 32 -4.30 3.06 5.82
C ILE A 32 -3.37 1.85 5.96
N PHE A 33 -3.84 0.83 6.67
CA PHE A 33 -3.14 -0.43 6.89
C PHE A 33 -4.08 -1.62 6.65
N LEU A 34 -3.82 -2.39 5.59
CA LEU A 34 -4.53 -3.62 5.27
C LEU A 34 -3.54 -4.80 5.33
N ARG A 35 -3.83 -5.80 6.15
CA ARG A 35 -2.95 -6.95 6.36
C ARG A 35 -3.71 -8.27 6.34
N LEU A 36 -3.36 -9.14 5.41
CA LEU A 36 -3.59 -10.58 5.54
C LEU A 36 -2.30 -11.22 6.04
N GLY A 37 -2.38 -12.02 7.11
CA GLY A 37 -1.25 -12.74 7.68
C GLY A 37 -1.67 -14.12 8.16
N ASN A 38 -0.71 -14.85 8.73
CA ASN A 38 -0.90 -16.21 9.23
C ASN A 38 -0.29 -16.35 10.64
N ARG A 39 -0.67 -15.46 11.56
CA ARG A 39 -0.37 -15.61 12.99
C ARG A 39 -1.02 -16.86 13.55
N GLY A 40 -2.30 -17.08 13.23
CA GLY A 40 -3.04 -18.29 13.59
C GLY A 40 -3.13 -18.50 15.10
N ARG A 41 -3.40 -17.43 15.87
CA ARG A 41 -3.49 -17.53 17.33
C ARG A 41 -4.59 -18.52 17.73
N THR A 42 -4.22 -19.52 18.52
CA THR A 42 -5.16 -20.50 19.07
C THR A 42 -5.70 -20.03 20.43
N ILE A 43 -6.95 -20.39 20.73
CA ILE A 43 -7.66 -19.98 21.96
C ILE A 43 -7.44 -21.01 23.09
N LYS A 44 -7.03 -22.24 22.75
CA LYS A 44 -6.74 -23.32 23.70
C LYS A 44 -5.51 -24.11 23.25
N GLU A 45 -4.77 -24.63 24.22
CA GLU A 45 -3.69 -25.59 23.96
C GLU A 45 -4.24 -26.86 23.28
N GLY A 46 -3.47 -27.41 22.34
CA GLY A 46 -3.82 -28.64 21.62
C GLY A 46 -4.76 -28.45 20.41
N ILE A 47 -5.16 -27.23 20.08
CA ILE A 47 -5.85 -26.93 18.82
C ILE A 47 -4.81 -26.66 17.73
N GLU A 48 -4.98 -27.26 16.55
CA GLU A 48 -4.13 -26.99 15.40
C GLU A 48 -4.24 -25.52 14.95
N LYS A 49 -3.14 -24.98 14.43
CA LYS A 49 -3.12 -23.64 13.86
C LYS A 49 -4.14 -23.60 12.70
N PRO A 50 -5.04 -22.60 12.66
CA PRO A 50 -5.95 -22.47 11.53
C PRO A 50 -5.16 -22.21 10.24
N ASN A 51 -5.77 -22.58 9.11
CA ASN A 51 -5.25 -22.20 7.80
C ASN A 51 -5.24 -20.67 7.65
N THR A 52 -4.43 -20.15 6.73
CA THR A 52 -4.44 -18.73 6.36
C THR A 52 -5.86 -18.27 6.02
N GLY A 53 -6.22 -17.08 6.50
CA GLY A 53 -7.54 -16.51 6.27
C GLY A 53 -7.76 -16.02 4.85
N ILE A 54 -8.94 -15.45 4.61
CA ILE A 54 -9.31 -14.79 3.37
C ILE A 54 -9.49 -13.30 3.65
N PHE A 55 -8.93 -12.46 2.79
CA PHE A 55 -9.13 -11.01 2.80
C PHE A 55 -9.47 -10.56 1.39
N ARG A 56 -10.71 -10.15 1.16
CA ARG A 56 -11.14 -9.70 -0.15
C ARG A 56 -12.27 -8.69 -0.18
N ASN A 57 -12.50 -8.11 -1.36
CA ASN A 57 -13.66 -7.27 -1.67
C ASN A 57 -13.77 -6.09 -0.70
N VAL A 58 -12.73 -5.25 -0.67
CA VAL A 58 -12.70 -4.04 0.16
C VAL A 58 -12.67 -2.79 -0.71
N SER A 59 -13.58 -1.87 -0.41
CA SER A 59 -13.66 -0.56 -1.04
C SER A 59 -13.44 0.54 -0.01
N ILE A 60 -12.46 1.41 -0.26
CA ILE A 60 -12.16 2.57 0.59
C ILE A 60 -12.25 3.83 -0.28
N SER A 61 -13.13 4.76 0.05
CA SER A 61 -13.30 5.98 -0.75
C SER A 61 -13.42 7.25 0.06
N ASP A 62 -13.18 8.39 -0.59
CA ASP A 62 -13.48 9.73 -0.05
C ASP A 62 -12.79 9.96 1.30
N ILE A 63 -11.46 9.77 1.29
CA ILE A 63 -10.60 9.87 2.48
C ILE A 63 -9.72 11.11 2.37
N VAL A 64 -9.68 11.90 3.45
CA VAL A 64 -8.71 12.99 3.59
C VAL A 64 -7.88 12.76 4.83
N ALA A 65 -6.56 12.61 4.68
CA ALA A 65 -5.64 12.44 5.80
C ALA A 65 -4.60 13.56 5.86
N THR A 66 -4.46 14.19 7.03
CA THR A 66 -3.52 15.30 7.28
C THR A 66 -2.65 15.02 8.50
N ASN A 67 -1.52 15.74 8.59
CA ASN A 67 -0.56 15.62 9.70
C ASN A 67 -0.11 14.16 9.92
N THR A 68 0.10 13.41 8.84
CA THR A 68 0.39 11.98 8.93
C THR A 68 1.88 11.72 9.10
N GLY A 69 2.22 10.61 9.76
CA GLY A 69 3.61 10.20 10.00
C GLY A 69 4.36 9.76 8.75
N ASP A 70 5.59 9.30 8.95
CA ASP A 70 6.54 8.99 7.87
C ASP A 70 6.52 7.52 7.44
N PHE A 71 5.64 6.69 8.02
CA PHE A 71 5.56 5.25 7.78
C PHE A 71 4.83 4.90 6.47
N GLY A 72 4.05 5.82 5.93
CA GLY A 72 3.21 5.58 4.75
C GLY A 72 1.99 4.72 5.05
N CYS A 73 1.46 4.08 4.02
CA CYS A 73 0.36 3.13 4.04
C CYS A 73 0.86 1.76 3.54
N SER A 74 0.25 0.67 4.01
CA SER A 74 0.55 -0.66 3.48
C SER A 74 -0.69 -1.49 3.22
N ILE A 75 -0.68 -2.22 2.10
CA ILE A 75 -1.69 -3.21 1.73
C ILE A 75 -0.97 -4.50 1.37
N THR A 76 -0.96 -5.47 2.28
CA THR A 76 -0.08 -6.65 2.14
C THR A 76 -0.80 -7.97 2.38
N GLY A 77 -0.79 -8.82 1.35
CA GLY A 77 -0.97 -10.26 1.49
C GLY A 77 0.30 -10.95 1.98
N ILE A 78 0.33 -12.27 1.87
CA ILE A 78 1.55 -13.09 2.07
C ILE A 78 1.76 -13.99 0.85
N PRO A 79 2.95 -14.56 0.64
CA PRO A 79 3.21 -15.47 -0.47
C PRO A 79 2.13 -16.57 -0.58
N ASN A 80 1.63 -16.78 -1.80
CA ASN A 80 0.54 -17.72 -2.13
C ASN A 80 -0.84 -17.42 -1.50
N HIS A 81 -0.99 -16.34 -0.74
CA HIS A 81 -2.27 -15.89 -0.17
C HIS A 81 -2.40 -14.36 -0.37
N PRO A 82 -2.71 -13.93 -1.61
CA PRO A 82 -2.88 -12.52 -1.88
C PRO A 82 -4.12 -11.96 -1.18
N ILE A 83 -4.13 -10.65 -0.95
CA ILE A 83 -5.39 -9.94 -0.72
C ILE A 83 -6.08 -9.77 -2.07
N GLU A 84 -7.40 -9.97 -2.14
CA GLU A 84 -8.14 -9.97 -3.41
C GLU A 84 -9.12 -8.78 -3.54
N ASN A 85 -9.22 -8.19 -4.74
CA ASN A 85 -10.24 -7.19 -5.10
C ASN A 85 -10.30 -5.98 -4.15
N ILE A 86 -9.23 -5.18 -4.15
CA ILE A 86 -9.10 -3.97 -3.35
C ILE A 86 -9.27 -2.73 -4.23
N SER A 87 -10.19 -1.85 -3.84
CA SER A 87 -10.46 -0.58 -4.53
C SER A 87 -10.28 0.60 -3.58
N LEU A 88 -9.39 1.53 -3.96
CA LEU A 88 -9.22 2.80 -3.28
C LEU A 88 -9.56 3.93 -4.27
N SER A 89 -10.42 4.86 -3.86
CA SER A 89 -10.78 5.99 -4.72
C SER A 89 -11.00 7.32 -4.00
N ASN A 90 -10.68 8.43 -4.66
CA ASN A 90 -10.85 9.79 -4.10
C ASN A 90 -10.16 9.96 -2.74
N ILE A 91 -8.86 9.66 -2.69
CA ILE A 91 -8.09 9.71 -1.45
C ILE A 91 -7.01 10.79 -1.57
N SER A 92 -6.96 11.69 -0.58
CA SER A 92 -5.91 12.71 -0.47
C SER A 92 -5.17 12.56 0.86
N ILE A 93 -3.85 12.38 0.82
CA ILE A 93 -3.02 12.18 2.00
C ILE A 93 -1.81 13.13 1.97
N ASN A 94 -1.59 13.84 3.07
CA ASN A 94 -0.41 14.68 3.28
C ASN A 94 0.49 14.10 4.38
N PHE A 95 1.70 13.70 3.97
CA PHE A 95 2.73 13.11 4.84
C PHE A 95 3.75 14.16 5.28
N ASN A 96 4.28 14.01 6.50
CA ASN A 96 5.35 14.86 7.00
C ASN A 96 6.60 14.79 6.11
N GLY A 97 7.03 13.58 5.73
CA GLY A 97 8.20 13.36 4.88
C GLY A 97 9.53 13.70 5.55
N GLY A 98 10.59 13.82 4.74
CA GLY A 98 11.93 14.16 5.22
C GLY A 98 12.89 12.99 5.34
N ILE A 99 12.51 11.78 4.92
CA ILE A 99 13.41 10.62 4.90
C ILE A 99 14.26 10.66 3.62
N ASN A 100 15.48 11.17 3.76
CA ASN A 100 16.42 11.32 2.64
C ASN A 100 17.49 10.22 2.57
N GLN A 101 17.59 9.39 3.61
CA GLN A 101 18.48 8.23 3.61
C GLN A 101 17.95 7.13 2.67
N SER A 102 18.84 6.33 2.11
CA SER A 102 18.44 5.17 1.32
C SER A 102 17.81 4.10 2.23
N ILE A 103 16.56 3.74 1.94
CA ILE A 103 15.87 2.61 2.56
C ILE A 103 15.98 1.40 1.62
N GLY A 104 16.25 0.22 2.19
CA GLY A 104 16.36 -1.03 1.43
C GLY A 104 15.02 -1.46 0.85
N MET A 105 15.05 -2.15 -0.29
CA MET A 105 13.85 -2.70 -0.95
C MET A 105 13.45 -4.07 -0.41
N ASP A 106 14.33 -4.73 0.37
CA ASP A 106 14.09 -6.05 0.95
C ASP A 106 13.26 -5.92 2.25
N VAL A 107 11.94 -5.82 2.08
CA VAL A 107 10.98 -5.74 3.18
C VAL A 107 10.59 -7.17 3.61
N PRO A 108 10.75 -7.56 4.89
CA PRO A 108 10.45 -8.93 5.32
C PRO A 108 8.96 -9.29 5.20
N GLU A 109 8.63 -10.58 5.17
CA GLU A 109 7.23 -11.04 5.06
C GLU A 109 6.42 -10.93 6.36
N LEU A 110 7.06 -11.25 7.49
CA LEU A 110 6.48 -11.18 8.83
C LEU A 110 5.08 -11.84 8.92
N GLU A 111 4.92 -13.04 8.35
CA GLU A 111 3.63 -13.72 8.21
C GLU A 111 2.94 -14.01 9.54
N ASP A 112 3.71 -14.37 10.56
CA ASP A 112 3.24 -14.79 11.89
C ASP A 112 3.25 -13.68 12.94
N HIS A 113 3.73 -12.48 12.57
CA HIS A 113 3.87 -11.36 13.49
C HIS A 113 2.54 -10.73 13.86
N TYR A 114 2.51 -10.04 15.01
CA TYR A 114 1.36 -9.23 15.40
C TYR A 114 1.15 -8.09 14.38
N PRO A 115 -0.08 -7.87 13.87
CA PRO A 115 -0.34 -6.91 12.80
C PRO A 115 -0.41 -5.47 13.34
N GLU A 116 0.69 -5.00 13.90
CA GLU A 116 0.88 -3.59 14.20
C GLU A 116 1.21 -2.84 12.91
N SER A 117 0.58 -1.69 12.67
CA SER A 117 0.74 -0.97 11.41
C SER A 117 2.16 -0.46 11.14
N THR A 118 3.02 -0.44 12.16
CA THR A 118 4.44 -0.05 12.10
C THR A 118 5.40 -1.24 12.10
N MET A 119 4.89 -2.48 11.96
CA MET A 119 5.69 -3.72 12.02
C MET A 119 6.79 -3.85 10.97
N PHE A 120 6.68 -3.14 9.84
CA PHE A 120 7.70 -3.11 8.78
C PHE A 120 8.73 -1.99 8.98
N GLU A 121 8.68 -1.28 10.11
CA GLU A 121 9.46 -0.07 10.35
C GLU A 121 9.25 0.97 9.23
N ILE A 122 10.30 1.68 8.82
CA ILE A 122 10.24 2.63 7.72
C ILE A 122 10.29 1.87 6.39
N LEU A 123 9.17 1.92 5.65
CA LEU A 123 9.05 1.35 4.32
C LEU A 123 9.82 2.17 3.26
N PRO A 124 10.24 1.55 2.15
CA PRO A 124 10.89 2.23 1.01
C PRO A 124 9.95 3.13 0.19
N SER A 125 8.66 3.17 0.52
CA SER A 125 7.67 4.12 0.02
C SER A 125 7.20 5.05 1.15
N TYR A 126 7.04 6.34 0.88
CA TYR A 126 6.37 7.24 1.82
C TYR A 126 4.83 7.19 1.69
N GLY A 127 4.31 6.78 0.53
CA GLY A 127 2.89 6.77 0.21
C GLY A 127 2.25 5.40 0.45
N PHE A 128 2.27 4.53 -0.56
CA PHE A 128 1.70 3.18 -0.48
C PHE A 128 2.74 2.11 -0.82
N PHE A 129 2.93 1.16 0.09
CA PHE A 129 3.57 -0.12 -0.16
C PHE A 129 2.50 -1.20 -0.35
N ILE A 130 2.43 -1.80 -1.54
CA ILE A 130 1.38 -2.78 -1.88
C ILE A 130 2.04 -4.05 -2.36
N ARG A 131 1.80 -5.16 -1.66
CA ARG A 131 2.46 -6.45 -1.95
C ARG A 131 1.50 -7.64 -1.87
N HIS A 132 1.62 -8.59 -2.79
CA HIS A 132 0.79 -9.80 -2.87
C HIS A 132 -0.70 -9.47 -2.99
N VAL A 133 -1.10 -8.95 -4.15
CA VAL A 133 -2.49 -8.54 -4.42
C VAL A 133 -3.00 -9.13 -5.73
N GLU A 134 -4.21 -9.65 -5.72
CA GLU A 134 -4.95 -10.10 -6.90
C GLU A 134 -6.15 -9.16 -7.10
N GLY A 135 -6.08 -8.26 -8.07
CA GLY A 135 -7.12 -7.25 -8.30
C GLY A 135 -6.92 -6.03 -7.40
N LEU A 136 -6.20 -5.04 -7.91
CA LEU A 136 -6.02 -3.73 -7.29
C LEU A 136 -6.55 -2.63 -8.19
N THR A 137 -7.35 -1.72 -7.66
CA THR A 137 -7.74 -0.46 -8.34
C THR A 137 -7.43 0.74 -7.46
N LEU A 138 -6.56 1.62 -7.95
CA LEU A 138 -6.34 2.96 -7.38
C LEU A 138 -6.85 4.00 -8.39
N ASN A 139 -7.80 4.82 -7.97
CA ASN A 139 -8.36 5.86 -8.83
C ASN A 139 -8.46 7.21 -8.09
N ASN A 140 -7.90 8.27 -8.65
CA ASN A 140 -7.96 9.61 -8.05
C ASN A 140 -7.32 9.62 -6.64
N ILE A 141 -6.04 9.28 -6.58
CA ILE A 141 -5.23 9.31 -5.36
C ILE A 141 -4.26 10.48 -5.43
N ARG A 142 -4.30 11.37 -4.44
CA ARG A 142 -3.38 12.49 -4.28
C ARG A 142 -2.48 12.28 -3.07
N LEU A 143 -1.18 12.28 -3.30
CA LEU A 143 -0.17 12.23 -2.24
C LEU A 143 0.64 13.52 -2.22
N ALA A 144 0.86 14.06 -1.03
CA ALA A 144 1.67 15.26 -0.82
C ALA A 144 2.63 15.08 0.35
N LEU A 145 3.71 15.86 0.32
CA LEU A 145 4.78 15.87 1.32
C LEU A 145 4.97 17.29 1.86
N ASP A 146 5.06 17.44 3.18
CA ASP A 146 5.47 18.70 3.80
C ASP A 146 6.99 18.93 3.61
N LYS A 147 7.78 17.86 3.69
CA LYS A 147 9.22 17.86 3.47
C LYS A 147 9.59 16.82 2.42
N SER A 148 10.51 17.19 1.53
CA SER A 148 11.02 16.30 0.50
C SER A 148 11.49 14.95 1.07
N ASP A 149 11.16 13.87 0.38
CA ASP A 149 11.46 12.50 0.75
C ASP A 149 12.05 11.75 -0.47
N ASN A 150 13.07 10.91 -0.26
CA ASN A 150 13.77 10.20 -1.35
C ASN A 150 13.15 8.83 -1.67
N ARG A 151 12.11 8.44 -0.95
CA ARG A 151 11.36 7.20 -1.16
C ARG A 151 10.39 7.31 -2.32
N TYR A 152 9.92 6.16 -2.80
CA TYR A 152 8.87 6.12 -3.82
C TYR A 152 7.54 6.61 -3.24
N ALA A 153 6.69 7.19 -4.08
CA ALA A 153 5.32 7.48 -3.69
C ALA A 153 4.52 6.17 -3.60
N PHE A 154 4.71 5.29 -4.58
CA PHE A 154 4.07 3.99 -4.65
C PHE A 154 5.09 2.89 -4.93
N ILE A 155 4.99 1.78 -4.21
CA ILE A 155 5.66 0.52 -4.52
C ILE A 155 4.58 -0.53 -4.68
N LEU A 156 4.57 -1.20 -5.83
CA LEU A 156 3.71 -2.33 -6.12
C LEU A 156 4.59 -3.54 -6.41
N GLU A 157 4.35 -4.63 -5.69
CA GLU A 157 5.14 -5.85 -5.78
C GLU A 157 4.26 -7.10 -5.78
N ASP A 158 4.51 -8.02 -6.72
CA ASP A 158 3.73 -9.25 -6.88
C ASP A 158 2.21 -8.98 -6.92
N ILE A 159 1.81 -8.26 -7.97
CA ILE A 159 0.41 -7.90 -8.19
C ILE A 159 -0.04 -8.44 -9.53
N ASN A 160 -1.18 -9.13 -9.51
CA ASN A 160 -1.89 -9.51 -10.72
C ASN A 160 -3.19 -8.72 -10.82
N LYS A 161 -3.52 -8.23 -12.02
CA LYS A 161 -4.66 -7.36 -12.31
C LYS A 161 -4.59 -6.04 -11.53
N VAL A 162 -3.92 -5.05 -12.10
CA VAL A 162 -3.81 -3.71 -11.51
C VAL A 162 -4.36 -2.64 -12.43
N GLN A 163 -5.11 -1.70 -11.85
CA GLN A 163 -5.56 -0.49 -12.50
C GLN A 163 -5.11 0.74 -11.69
N LEU A 164 -4.31 1.60 -12.30
CA LEU A 164 -3.87 2.88 -11.72
C LEU A 164 -4.34 4.02 -12.61
N LYS A 165 -5.21 4.88 -12.08
CA LYS A 165 -5.81 6.00 -12.81
C LYS A 165 -5.82 7.27 -11.98
N ASN A 166 -5.58 8.41 -12.62
CA ASN A 166 -5.65 9.73 -11.98
C ASN A 166 -4.79 9.85 -10.70
N LEU A 167 -3.56 9.32 -10.71
CA LEU A 167 -2.64 9.49 -9.60
C LEU A 167 -2.01 10.88 -9.65
N SER A 168 -1.87 11.55 -8.51
CA SER A 168 -1.16 12.83 -8.43
C SER A 168 -0.24 12.91 -7.21
N ILE A 169 0.95 13.46 -7.44
CA ILE A 169 2.03 13.50 -6.47
C ILE A 169 2.58 14.93 -6.40
N ASP A 170 2.69 15.43 -5.19
CA ASP A 170 3.14 16.78 -4.88
C ASP A 170 4.44 16.76 -4.07
N ASN A 171 5.34 17.72 -4.33
CA ASN A 171 6.62 17.92 -3.64
C ASN A 171 7.53 16.67 -3.60
N ASN A 172 7.67 15.95 -4.73
CA ASN A 172 8.53 14.77 -4.83
C ASN A 172 9.86 15.11 -5.53
N ASN A 173 10.88 15.52 -4.77
CA ASN A 173 12.20 15.82 -5.34
C ASN A 173 13.12 14.60 -5.42
N SER A 174 12.59 13.38 -5.30
CA SER A 174 13.39 12.16 -5.47
C SER A 174 13.97 12.06 -6.88
N GLU A 175 15.22 11.60 -6.99
CA GLU A 175 15.83 11.27 -8.29
C GLU A 175 15.24 9.99 -8.92
N LYS A 176 14.45 9.24 -8.13
CA LYS A 176 13.78 8.00 -8.50
C LYS A 176 12.46 8.26 -9.22
N GLY A 177 11.92 7.21 -9.84
CA GLY A 177 10.54 7.16 -10.28
C GLY A 177 9.55 7.45 -9.14
N ALA A 178 8.38 8.01 -9.45
CA ALA A 178 7.28 8.14 -8.51
C ALA A 178 6.69 6.78 -8.08
N VAL A 179 6.58 5.85 -9.04
CA VAL A 179 5.96 4.53 -8.87
C VAL A 179 6.99 3.45 -9.21
N TYR A 180 7.24 2.54 -8.28
CA TYR A 180 8.07 1.36 -8.52
C TYR A 180 7.19 0.13 -8.73
N LEU A 181 7.52 -0.66 -9.76
CA LEU A 181 6.76 -1.84 -10.18
C LEU A 181 7.69 -3.06 -10.21
N ASN A 182 7.38 -4.09 -9.40
CA ASN A 182 8.08 -5.38 -9.41
C ASN A 182 7.08 -6.53 -9.58
N ASN A 183 7.34 -7.43 -10.54
CA ASN A 183 6.51 -8.61 -10.79
C ASN A 183 5.01 -8.27 -10.93
N ILE A 184 4.70 -7.37 -11.86
CA ILE A 184 3.33 -6.95 -12.16
C ILE A 184 2.80 -7.72 -13.37
N ARG A 185 1.54 -8.16 -13.31
CA ARG A 185 0.86 -8.90 -14.38
C ARG A 185 -0.52 -8.31 -14.64
N ASN A 186 -0.93 -8.27 -15.91
CA ASN A 186 -2.25 -7.76 -16.34
C ASN A 186 -2.52 -6.33 -15.82
N ALA A 187 -1.76 -5.35 -16.31
CA ALA A 187 -1.80 -3.97 -15.80
C ALA A 187 -2.44 -2.99 -16.78
N GLU A 188 -3.23 -2.06 -16.27
CA GLU A 188 -3.65 -0.83 -16.95
C GLU A 188 -3.23 0.37 -16.09
N ILE A 189 -2.14 1.02 -16.47
CA ILE A 189 -1.52 2.08 -15.66
C ILE A 189 -1.42 3.36 -16.47
N GLU A 190 -1.97 4.45 -15.95
CA GLU A 190 -1.79 5.82 -16.46
C GLU A 190 -0.61 6.51 -15.76
N LYS A 191 0.06 7.43 -16.45
CA LYS A 191 1.12 8.24 -15.83
C LYS A 191 0.54 9.11 -14.70
N PRO A 192 1.19 9.16 -13.52
CA PRO A 192 0.81 10.11 -12.49
C PRO A 192 1.12 11.53 -12.93
N ILE A 193 0.32 12.49 -12.47
CA ILE A 193 0.66 13.91 -12.53
C ILE A 193 1.64 14.21 -11.40
N ILE A 194 2.80 14.78 -11.72
CA ILE A 194 3.79 15.25 -10.73
C ILE A 194 3.80 16.78 -10.81
N TYR A 195 3.30 17.45 -9.76
CA TYR A 195 3.16 18.91 -9.75
C TYR A 195 4.50 19.61 -9.55
N ASP A 196 5.27 19.17 -8.55
CA ASP A 196 6.59 19.71 -8.22
C ASP A 196 7.61 18.56 -8.03
N GLY A 197 8.76 18.67 -8.70
CA GLY A 197 9.87 17.71 -8.59
C GLY A 197 10.28 17.02 -9.90
N ASN A 198 10.92 15.85 -9.78
CA ASN A 198 11.48 15.12 -10.91
C ASN A 198 10.38 14.39 -11.71
N ARG A 199 10.35 14.55 -13.03
CA ARG A 199 9.33 13.95 -13.92
C ARG A 199 9.63 12.50 -14.32
N LYS A 200 10.30 11.75 -13.46
CA LYS A 200 10.43 10.29 -13.64
C LYS A 200 9.20 9.63 -13.03
N TYR A 201 8.37 9.05 -13.88
CA TYR A 201 7.10 8.47 -13.44
C TYR A 201 7.27 7.07 -12.87
N PHE A 202 8.04 6.21 -13.54
CA PHE A 202 8.10 4.79 -13.25
C PHE A 202 9.52 4.24 -13.19
N GLU A 203 9.73 3.26 -12.31
CA GLU A 203 10.88 2.35 -12.31
C GLU A 203 10.39 0.90 -12.21
N TYR A 204 11.15 -0.02 -12.80
CA TYR A 204 10.73 -1.41 -12.94
C TYR A 204 11.87 -2.36 -12.57
N SER A 205 11.50 -3.47 -11.94
CA SER A 205 12.33 -4.68 -11.91
C SER A 205 11.49 -5.86 -12.39
N ASN A 206 12.11 -6.79 -13.13
CA ASN A 206 11.46 -7.97 -13.71
C ASN A 206 10.17 -7.65 -14.48
N PRO A 207 10.20 -6.79 -15.52
CA PRO A 207 8.99 -6.48 -16.29
C PRO A 207 8.50 -7.74 -17.01
N ASN A 208 7.27 -8.17 -16.72
CA ASN A 208 6.58 -9.19 -17.53
C ASN A 208 6.01 -8.54 -18.80
N ASP A 209 5.90 -9.31 -19.89
CA ASP A 209 5.49 -8.87 -21.23
C ASP A 209 4.05 -8.27 -21.35
N SER A 210 3.31 -8.11 -20.25
CA SER A 210 1.87 -7.72 -20.23
C SER A 210 1.57 -6.35 -19.60
N LEU A 211 2.58 -5.49 -19.44
CA LEU A 211 2.42 -4.13 -18.92
C LEU A 211 1.85 -3.20 -20.02
N LEU A 212 0.57 -2.83 -19.92
CA LEU A 212 -0.01 -1.77 -20.74
C LEU A 212 0.06 -0.45 -19.97
N ILE A 213 0.99 0.41 -20.38
CA ILE A 213 1.10 1.78 -19.88
C ILE A 213 0.39 2.68 -20.87
N LYS A 214 -0.64 3.37 -20.41
CA LYS A 214 -1.35 4.37 -21.20
C LYS A 214 -0.71 5.74 -20.96
N ASP A 215 -0.55 6.50 -22.04
CA ASP A 215 0.03 7.83 -22.02
C ASP A 215 -0.85 8.85 -21.31
#